data_AF-A0A255HII3-F1
#
_entry.id   AF-A0A255HII3-F1
#
_cell.length_a   1.000
_cell.length_b   1.000
_cell.length_c   1.000
_cell.angle_alpha   90.00
_cell.angle_beta   90.00
_cell.angle_gamma   90.00
#
_symmetry.space_group_name_H-M   'P 1'
#
loop_
_entity.id
_entity.type
_entity.pdbx_description
1 polymer ?
#
loop_
_entity_poly.entity_id
_entity_poly.type
_entity_poly.pdbx_seq_one_letter_code
_entity_poly.pdbx_strand_id
1 'polypeptide(L)' 'MARVEPDRAALQIAHSLLRSTWSLDDMLKVPSLKLVLYVTARRHMKRRDRFDPKKMQANDND' A
#
# COMPACT_ATOMS: atom_id res chain seq x y z
N MET A 1 15.68 -10.35 0.60
CA MET A 1 14.30 -9.97 0.96
C MET A 1 13.50 -9.86 -0.32
N ALA A 2 12.60 -10.80 -0.59
CA ALA A 2 11.73 -10.71 -1.76
C ALA A 2 10.92 -9.40 -1.69
N ARG A 3 11.19 -8.47 -2.60
CA ARG A 3 10.41 -7.24 -2.71
C ARG A 3 9.04 -7.66 -3.20
N VAL A 4 8.08 -7.81 -2.28
CA VAL A 4 6.67 -7.97 -2.63
C VAL A 4 6.31 -6.78 -3.52
N GLU A 5 6.02 -7.06 -4.78
CA GLU A 5 5.54 -6.04 -5.71
C GLU A 5 4.14 -5.63 -5.28
N PRO A 6 3.90 -4.33 -5.03
CA PRO A 6 2.57 -3.88 -4.68
C PRO A 6 1.61 -4.08 -5.85
N ASP A 7 0.46 -4.67 -5.55
CA ASP A 7 -0.61 -4.82 -6.52
C ASP A 7 -1.16 -3.45 -6.97
N ARG A 8 -1.82 -3.43 -8.13
CA ARG A 8 -2.34 -2.19 -8.72
C ARG A 8 -3.34 -1.48 -7.80
N ALA A 9 -4.10 -2.22 -6.99
CA ALA A 9 -5.03 -1.62 -6.02
C ALA A 9 -4.26 -0.94 -4.87
N ALA A 10 -3.22 -1.58 -4.35
CA ALA A 10 -2.34 -0.96 -3.35
C ALA A 10 -1.65 0.31 -3.87
N LEU A 11 -1.26 0.33 -5.15
CA LEU A 11 -0.70 1.52 -5.81
C LEU A 11 -1.75 2.65 -5.96
N GLN A 12 -2.99 2.32 -6.33
CA GLN A 12 -4.08 3.31 -6.41
C GLN A 12 -4.41 3.90 -5.03
N ILE A 13 -4.51 3.06 -3.99
CA ILE A 13 -4.74 3.53 -2.62
C ILE A 13 -3.58 4.41 -2.16
N ALA A 14 -2.34 4.00 -2.42
CA ALA A 14 -1.16 4.81 -2.10
C ALA A 14 -1.18 6.18 -2.79
N HIS A 15 -1.61 6.23 -4.05
CA HIS A 15 -1.78 7.48 -4.80
C HIS A 15 -2.85 8.38 -4.17
N SER A 16 -4.02 7.82 -3.83
CA SER A 16 -5.07 8.57 -3.12
C SER A 16 -4.61 9.10 -1.75
N LEU A 17 -3.81 8.32 -1.01
CA LEU A 17 -3.24 8.72 0.28
C LEU A 17 -2.20 9.85 0.15
N LEU A 18 -1.43 9.86 -0.93
CA LEU A 18 -0.42 10.89 -1.19
C LEU A 18 -1.04 12.23 -1.61
N ARG A 19 -2.33 12.23 -2.01
CA ARG A 19 -3.07 13.41 -2.50
C ARG A 19 -2.25 14.24 -3.49
N SER A 20 -1.45 13.56 -4.32
CA SER A 20 -0.55 14.22 -5.27
C SER A 20 -1.36 14.79 -6.43
N THR A 21 -0.92 15.92 -6.97
CA THR A 21 -1.46 16.49 -8.21
C THR A 21 -1.05 15.71 -9.44
N TRP A 22 -0.06 14.81 -9.32
CA TRP A 22 0.45 14.00 -10.41
C TRP A 22 -0.44 12.78 -10.64
N SER A 23 -0.59 12.34 -11.89
CA SER A 23 -1.28 11.08 -12.20
C SER A 23 -0.45 9.87 -11.72
N LEU A 24 -1.13 8.74 -11.48
CA LEU A 24 -0.46 7.50 -11.09
C LEU A 24 0.61 7.09 -12.11
N ASP A 25 0.29 7.14 -13.40
CA ASP A 25 1.20 6.77 -14.48
C ASP A 25 2.41 7.72 -14.57
N ASP A 26 2.22 9.02 -14.33
CA ASP A 26 3.33 9.97 -14.32
C ASP A 26 4.24 9.78 -13.10
N MET A 27 3.68 9.42 -11.95
CA MET A 27 4.47 9.03 -10.79
C MET A 27 5.29 7.76 -11.04
N LEU A 28 4.78 6.82 -11.84
CA LEU A 28 5.51 5.60 -12.20
C LEU A 28 6.68 5.85 -13.17
N LYS A 29 6.63 6.93 -13.97
CA LYS A 29 7.72 7.35 -14.87
C LYS A 29 8.87 8.01 -14.13
N VAL A 30 8.61 8.67 -13.00
CA VAL A 30 9.64 9.35 -12.19
C VAL A 30 10.17 8.40 -11.11
N PRO A 31 11.47 8.03 -11.11
CA PRO A 31 12.01 7.02 -10.19
C PRO A 31 11.79 7.35 -8.70
N SER A 32 11.94 8.63 -8.34
CA SER A 32 11.75 9.10 -6.96
C SER A 32 10.28 8.99 -6.50
N LEU A 33 9.33 9.36 -7.37
CA LEU A 33 7.90 9.27 -7.06
C LEU A 33 7.43 7.82 -7.05
N LYS A 34 7.94 7.00 -7.98
CA LYS A 34 7.72 5.55 -8.01
C LYS A 34 8.17 4.91 -6.68
N LEU A 35 9.33 5.30 -6.15
CA LEU A 35 9.80 4.79 -4.86
C LEU A 35 8.84 5.13 -3.72
N VAL A 36 8.41 6.40 -3.62
CA VAL A 36 7.46 6.85 -2.59
C VAL A 36 6.13 6.10 -2.69
N LEU A 37 5.61 5.96 -3.91
CA LEU A 37 4.38 5.24 -4.19
C LEU A 37 4.48 3.77 -3.75
N TYR A 38 5.59 3.10 -4.08
CA TYR A 38 5.81 1.69 -3.71
C TYR A 38 5.99 1.50 -2.21
N VAL A 39 6.66 2.42 -1.52
CA VAL A 39 6.80 2.39 -0.06
C VAL A 39 5.44 2.53 0.61
N THR A 40 4.63 3.49 0.17
CA THR A 40 3.27 3.71 0.70
C THR A 40 2.34 2.53 0.42
N ALA A 41 2.39 1.98 -0.80
CA ALA A 41 1.60 0.81 -1.18
C ALA A 41 1.97 -0.42 -0.33
N ARG A 42 3.26 -0.70 -0.15
CA ARG A 42 3.73 -1.78 0.75
C ARG A 42 3.30 -1.57 2.20
N ARG A 43 3.34 -0.33 2.69
CA ARG A 43 2.85 0.01 4.03
C ARG A 43 1.35 -0.26 4.17
N HIS A 44 0.57 0.05 3.14
CA HIS A 44 -0.85 -0.26 3.09
C HIS A 44 -1.09 -1.77 3.08
N MET A 45 -0.41 -2.53 2.21
CA MET A 45 -0.52 -3.99 2.17
C MET A 45 -0.15 -4.63 3.51
N LYS A 46 0.94 -4.19 4.15
CA LYS A 46 1.35 -4.68 5.47
C LYS A 46 0.34 -4.32 6.57
N ARG A 47 -0.33 -3.16 6.45
CA ARG A 47 -1.44 -2.81 7.35
C ARG A 47 -2.65 -3.70 7.09
N ARG A 48 -3.01 -3.96 5.83
CA ARG A 48 -4.11 -4.85 5.45
C ARG A 48 -3.88 -6.30 5.92
N ASP A 49 -2.67 -6.80 5.77
CA ASP A 49 -2.24 -8.13 6.26
C ASP A 49 -2.26 -8.23 7.80
N ARG A 50 -1.94 -7.12 8.49
CA ARG A 50 -2.12 -7.03 9.95
C ARG A 50 -3.58 -6.88 10.36
N PHE A 51 -4.40 -6.26 9.52
CA PHE A 51 -5.82 -6.00 9.74
C PHE A 51 -6.66 -7.09 9.05
N ASP A 52 -6.25 -8.35 9.22
CA ASP A 52 -7.02 -9.49 8.79
C ASP A 52 -8.14 -9.71 9.83
N PRO A 53 -9.42 -9.44 9.52
CA PRO A 53 -10.52 -9.54 10.49
C PRO A 53 -10.67 -10.97 11.05
N LYS A 54 -10.15 -11.98 10.34
CA LYS A 54 -10.09 -13.36 10.85
C LYS A 54 -9.16 -13.54 12.05
N LYS A 55 -8.15 -12.68 12.25
CA LYS A 55 -7.28 -12.71 13.44
C LYS A 55 -7.82 -11.87 14.60
N MET A 56 -8.70 -10.91 14.34
CA MET A 56 -9.28 -10.07 15.39
C MET A 56 -10.40 -10.78 16.16
N GLN A 57 -11.06 -11.77 15.54
CA GLN A 57 -12.15 -12.52 16.18
C GLN A 57 -11.68 -13.56 17.22
N ALA A 58 -10.37 -13.78 17.37
CA ALA A 58 -9.82 -14.74 18.33
C ALA A 58 -9.48 -14.14 19.71
N ASN A 59 -9.68 -12.83 19.91
CA ASN A 59 -9.32 -12.13 21.16
C ASN A 59 -10.54 -11.60 21.95
N ASP A 60 -11.76 -11.97 21.57
CA ASP A 60 -13.01 -11.58 22.27
C ASP A 60 -13.72 -12.82 22.83
N ASN A 61 -12.99 -13.66 23.56
CA ASN A 61 -13.55 -14.72 24.40
C ASN A 61 -12.64 -14.89 25.63
N ASP A 62 -12.72 -13.96 26.57
CA ASP A 62 -12.50 -14.23 27.99
C ASP A 62 -13.43 -13.33 28.82
#